data_AF-A0A1M6IC08-F1
#
_entry.id   AF-A0A1M6IC08-F1
#
_cell.length_a   1.000
_cell.length_b   1.000
_cell.length_c   1.000
_cell.angle_alpha   90.00
_cell.angle_beta   90.00
_cell.angle_gamma   90.00
#
_symmetry.space_group_name_H-M   'P 1'
#
loop_
_entity.id
_entity.type
_entity.pdbx_description
1 polymer ?
#
loop_
_entity_poly.entity_id
_entity_poly.type
_entity_poly.pdbx_seq_one_letter_code
_entity_poly.pdbx_strand_id
1 'polypeptide(L)'
;MSELPTAKLGELTRKVPCKVIVPVAGLVAGLVQESPADRATGAQVVLLAGVVAARPNWDGVVCLVGARTLWAHVSAGEVVSFSSFVTVQLAESLSVISKEGFDKGLDITLSRPEKLATELAQADVAPGRSWGALMGAELAATRPYWLGQEVVLIGEGTEAEFYAQAIARQGAMLQRARSSDVVTVGQHALIAAGKQKS
;
A
#
# COMPACT_ATOMS: atom_id res chain seq x y z
N MET A 1 22.52 22.49 -16.01
CA MET A 1 21.31 21.77 -16.46
C MET A 1 20.17 22.77 -16.42
N SER A 2 19.52 23.01 -17.55
CA SER A 2 18.34 23.88 -17.64
C SER A 2 17.17 23.18 -16.92
N GLU A 3 16.69 23.76 -15.83
CA GLU A 3 15.43 23.35 -15.21
C GLU A 3 14.29 23.81 -16.12
N LEU A 4 13.82 22.90 -16.97
CA LEU A 4 12.54 23.09 -17.65
C LEU A 4 11.44 23.06 -16.57
N PRO A 5 10.56 24.08 -16.51
CA PRO A 5 9.43 24.04 -15.60
C PRO A 5 8.54 22.85 -15.94
N THR A 6 8.49 21.87 -15.03
CA THR A 6 7.60 20.73 -15.16
C THR A 6 6.22 21.15 -14.69
N ALA A 7 5.37 21.63 -15.60
CA ALA A 7 3.97 21.85 -15.29
C ALA A 7 3.29 20.47 -15.07
N LYS A 8 2.95 20.14 -13.83
CA LYS A 8 2.06 19.02 -13.53
C LYS A 8 0.65 19.39 -14.00
N LEU A 9 0.31 19.03 -15.24
CA LEU A 9 -1.08 19.02 -15.71
C LEU A 9 -1.87 18.12 -14.75
N GLY A 10 -2.81 18.72 -14.03
CA GLY A 10 -3.37 18.18 -12.80
C GLY A 10 -4.02 16.81 -13.00
N GLU A 11 -3.45 15.79 -12.37
CA GLU A 11 -4.22 14.60 -12.01
C GLU A 11 -5.33 15.06 -11.05
N LEU A 12 -6.58 14.75 -11.39
CA LEU A 12 -7.73 14.94 -10.50
C LEU A 12 -7.38 14.23 -9.17
N THR A 13 -7.22 14.98 -8.09
CA THR A 13 -6.84 14.45 -6.78
C THR A 13 -7.71 15.04 -5.68
N ARG A 14 -7.86 14.29 -4.59
CA ARG A 14 -8.61 14.68 -3.39
C ARG A 14 -7.71 14.62 -2.17
N LYS A 15 -7.81 15.63 -1.31
CA LYS A 15 -7.02 15.69 -0.07
C LYS A 15 -7.62 14.75 0.98
N VAL A 16 -6.77 13.99 1.68
CA VAL A 16 -7.19 13.19 2.85
C VAL A 16 -7.21 14.06 4.13
N PRO A 17 -8.10 13.79 5.11
CA PRO A 17 -9.08 12.71 5.15
C PRO A 17 -10.24 12.93 4.18
N CYS A 18 -10.70 11.87 3.50
CA CYS A 18 -11.87 11.97 2.62
C CYS A 18 -12.59 10.64 2.42
N LYS A 19 -13.89 10.71 2.11
CA LYS A 19 -14.72 9.56 1.73
C LYS A 19 -14.11 8.84 0.54
N VAL A 20 -13.98 7.52 0.62
CA VAL A 20 -13.41 6.73 -0.48
C VAL A 20 -14.37 6.71 -1.66
N ILE A 21 -15.63 6.37 -1.39
CA ILE A 21 -16.70 6.26 -2.39
C ILE A 21 -17.37 7.62 -2.52
N VAL A 22 -17.19 8.25 -3.68
CA VAL A 22 -17.83 9.51 -4.06
C VAL A 22 -18.34 9.40 -5.50
N PRO A 23 -19.33 10.21 -5.91
CA PRO A 23 -19.73 10.32 -7.31
C PRO A 23 -18.53 10.59 -8.22
N VAL A 24 -18.41 9.83 -9.30
CA VAL A 24 -17.33 10.00 -10.30
C VAL A 24 -17.95 10.35 -11.64
N ALA A 25 -17.43 11.40 -12.29
CA ALA A 25 -17.76 11.77 -13.66
C ALA A 25 -16.51 11.58 -14.54
N GLY A 26 -16.37 10.40 -15.15
CA GLY A 26 -15.20 10.04 -15.94
C GLY A 26 -14.09 9.38 -15.09
N LEU A 27 -12.90 9.96 -15.07
CA LEU A 27 -11.74 9.38 -14.37
C LEU A 27 -11.90 9.42 -12.85
N VAL A 28 -11.51 8.33 -12.19
CA VAL A 28 -11.45 8.27 -10.73
C VAL A 28 -10.29 9.13 -10.24
N ALA A 29 -10.60 10.15 -9.43
CA ALA A 29 -9.60 11.01 -8.84
C ALA A 29 -8.72 10.24 -7.86
N GLY A 30 -7.40 10.46 -7.92
CA GLY A 30 -6.44 9.97 -6.94
C GLY A 30 -6.57 10.66 -5.59
N LEU A 31 -5.69 10.32 -4.65
CA LEU A 31 -5.60 10.96 -3.34
C LEU A 31 -4.26 11.68 -3.18
N VAL A 32 -4.27 12.75 -2.40
CA VAL A 32 -3.06 13.46 -1.96
C VAL A 32 -3.09 13.65 -0.46
N GLN A 33 -1.93 13.45 0.17
CA GLN A 33 -1.66 13.78 1.56
C GLN A 33 -0.55 14.81 1.61
N GLU A 34 -0.65 15.78 2.51
CA GLU A 34 0.36 16.85 2.63
C GLU A 34 1.50 16.50 3.58
N SER A 35 1.20 15.82 4.69
CA SER A 35 2.18 15.49 5.72
C SER A 35 1.94 14.10 6.33
N PRO A 36 2.87 13.14 6.15
CA PRO A 36 3.93 13.18 5.14
C PRO A 36 3.33 13.28 3.73
N ALA A 37 4.06 13.93 2.82
CA ALA A 37 3.60 14.14 1.46
C ALA A 37 3.49 12.80 0.70
N ASP A 38 2.31 12.48 0.19
CA ASP A 38 2.08 11.21 -0.50
C ASP A 38 0.95 11.32 -1.53
N ARG A 39 0.89 10.38 -2.47
CA ARG A 39 -0.11 10.30 -3.54
C ARG A 39 -0.55 8.87 -3.78
N ALA A 40 -1.86 8.70 -3.96
CA ALA A 40 -2.48 7.48 -4.45
C ALA A 40 -3.12 7.74 -5.82
N THR A 41 -3.01 6.79 -6.73
CA THR A 41 -3.61 6.85 -8.07
C THR A 41 -5.12 6.58 -8.03
N GLY A 42 -5.84 6.96 -9.08
CA GLY A 42 -7.26 6.59 -9.24
C GLY A 42 -7.49 5.08 -9.22
N ALA A 43 -6.57 4.28 -9.76
CA ALA A 43 -6.64 2.81 -9.72
C ALA A 43 -6.56 2.27 -8.29
N GLN A 44 -5.69 2.84 -7.45
CA GLN A 44 -5.64 2.50 -6.02
C GLN A 44 -6.92 2.92 -5.28
N VAL A 45 -7.52 4.06 -5.65
CA VAL A 45 -8.83 4.47 -5.11
C VAL A 45 -9.94 3.49 -5.45
N VAL A 46 -9.95 2.91 -6.66
CA VAL A 46 -10.91 1.84 -7.03
C VAL A 46 -10.77 0.63 -6.11
N LEU A 47 -9.54 0.20 -5.80
CA LEU A 47 -9.30 -0.90 -4.88
C LEU A 47 -9.77 -0.58 -3.45
N LEU A 48 -9.45 0.61 -2.94
CA LEU A 48 -9.94 1.08 -1.64
C LEU A 48 -11.47 1.12 -1.61
N ALA A 49 -12.11 1.59 -2.68
CA ALA A 49 -13.57 1.63 -2.79
C ALA A 49 -14.18 0.23 -2.76
N GLY A 50 -13.52 -0.76 -3.39
CA GLY A 50 -13.95 -2.15 -3.34
C GLY A 50 -13.92 -2.74 -1.92
N VAL A 51 -12.87 -2.43 -1.14
CA VAL A 51 -12.79 -2.85 0.28
C VAL A 51 -13.90 -2.19 1.10
N VAL A 52 -14.05 -0.87 0.99
CA VAL A 52 -15.04 -0.10 1.76
C VAL A 52 -16.47 -0.52 1.42
N ALA A 53 -16.77 -0.75 0.14
CA ALA A 53 -18.09 -1.18 -0.30
C ALA A 53 -18.46 -2.58 0.20
N ALA A 54 -17.47 -3.50 0.23
CA ALA A 54 -17.67 -4.85 0.73
C ALA A 54 -17.76 -4.92 2.27
N ARG A 55 -17.35 -3.86 2.98
CA ARG A 55 -17.26 -3.82 4.45
C ARG A 55 -17.85 -2.52 5.01
N PRO A 56 -19.18 -2.40 5.10
CA PRO A 56 -19.82 -1.24 5.70
C PRO A 56 -19.41 -1.06 7.17
N ASN A 57 -19.16 0.18 7.60
CA ASN A 57 -18.78 0.55 8.97
C ASN A 57 -17.51 -0.14 9.49
N TRP A 58 -16.60 -0.51 8.59
CA TRP A 58 -15.33 -1.13 8.93
C TRP A 58 -14.24 -0.07 9.16
N ASP A 59 -13.43 -0.31 10.18
CA ASP A 59 -12.21 0.43 10.49
C ASP A 59 -11.02 -0.54 10.41
N GLY A 60 -9.94 -0.13 9.75
CA GLY A 60 -8.75 -0.94 9.61
C GLY A 60 -7.79 -0.41 8.56
N VAL A 61 -6.93 -1.28 8.05
CA VAL A 61 -5.85 -0.91 7.13
C VAL A 61 -5.94 -1.70 5.84
N VAL A 62 -5.78 -1.02 4.71
CA VAL A 62 -5.65 -1.66 3.40
C VAL A 62 -4.19 -1.62 2.98
N CYS A 63 -3.59 -2.79 2.74
CA CYS A 63 -2.25 -2.94 2.18
C CYS A 63 -2.39 -3.36 0.71
N LEU A 64 -2.14 -2.41 -0.21
CA LEU A 64 -2.12 -2.66 -1.65
C LEU A 64 -0.70 -2.96 -2.08
N VAL A 65 -0.38 -4.22 -2.37
CA VAL A 65 0.94 -4.66 -2.84
C VAL A 65 1.04 -4.50 -4.36
N GLY A 66 2.08 -3.82 -4.81
CA GLY A 66 2.41 -3.62 -6.22
C GLY A 66 3.74 -2.87 -6.36
N ALA A 67 4.07 -2.37 -7.55
CA ALA A 67 5.31 -1.60 -7.77
C ALA A 67 5.48 -0.44 -6.78
N ARG A 68 4.36 0.18 -6.38
CA ARG A 68 4.27 1.03 -5.18
C ARG A 68 3.29 0.40 -4.20
N THR A 69 3.80 -0.14 -3.10
CA THR A 69 2.96 -0.64 -2.02
C THR A 69 2.30 0.54 -1.31
N LEU A 70 1.02 0.45 -0.98
CA LEU A 70 0.29 1.51 -0.28
C LEU A 70 -0.41 0.95 0.95
N TRP A 71 -0.16 1.58 2.10
CA TRP A 71 -0.85 1.31 3.35
C TRP A 71 -1.81 2.45 3.64
N ALA A 72 -3.11 2.20 3.54
CA ALA A 72 -4.15 3.19 3.83
C ALA A 72 -4.88 2.85 5.13
N HIS A 73 -4.90 3.80 6.07
CA HIS A 73 -5.76 3.74 7.23
C HIS A 73 -7.16 4.20 6.83
N VAL A 74 -8.13 3.30 6.97
CA VAL A 74 -9.52 3.52 6.61
C VAL A 74 -10.36 3.54 7.88
N SER A 75 -11.19 4.57 8.03
CA SER A 75 -12.18 4.65 9.11
C SER A 75 -13.45 5.33 8.63
N ALA A 76 -14.62 4.84 9.06
CA ALA A 76 -15.93 5.37 8.69
C ALA A 76 -16.12 5.61 7.16
N GLY A 77 -15.56 4.72 6.33
CA GLY A 77 -15.57 4.81 4.87
C GLY A 77 -14.70 5.94 4.28
N GLU A 78 -13.79 6.49 5.07
CA GLU A 78 -12.81 7.50 4.68
C GLU A 78 -11.40 6.93 4.70
N VAL A 79 -10.55 7.36 3.77
CA VAL A 79 -9.10 7.24 3.97
C VAL A 79 -8.69 8.39 4.87
N VAL A 80 -8.24 8.06 6.07
CA VAL A 80 -7.79 9.05 7.07
C VAL A 80 -6.38 9.52 6.74
N SER A 81 -5.49 8.57 6.48
CA SER A 81 -4.10 8.79 6.10
C SER A 81 -3.57 7.58 5.32
N PHE A 82 -2.45 7.74 4.63
CA PHE A 82 -1.77 6.64 3.97
C PHE A 82 -0.26 6.85 3.87
N SER A 83 0.45 5.78 3.56
CA SER A 83 1.88 5.81 3.26
C SER A 83 2.23 4.81 2.17
N SER A 84 2.99 5.27 1.17
CA SER A 84 3.41 4.51 0.00
C SER A 84 4.90 4.19 0.04
N PHE A 85 5.27 3.02 -0.46
CA PHE A 85 6.64 2.52 -0.45
C PHE A 85 7.03 1.96 -1.82
N VAL A 86 8.31 2.08 -2.16
CA VAL A 86 8.90 1.53 -3.39
C VAL A 86 9.68 0.24 -3.10
N THR A 87 9.35 -0.45 -2.01
CA THR A 87 10.05 -1.64 -1.50
C THR A 87 10.15 -2.74 -2.54
N VAL A 88 9.05 -3.05 -3.22
CA VAL A 88 9.03 -4.05 -4.31
C VAL A 88 9.91 -3.58 -5.47
N GLN A 89 9.73 -2.35 -5.94
CA GLN A 89 10.54 -1.79 -7.04
C GLN A 89 12.04 -1.77 -6.73
N LEU A 90 12.43 -1.45 -5.49
CA LEU A 90 13.83 -1.50 -5.05
C LEU A 90 14.34 -2.94 -5.01
N ALA A 91 13.54 -3.89 -4.52
CA ALA A 91 13.91 -5.29 -4.46
C ALA A 91 14.10 -5.90 -5.85
N GLU A 92 13.21 -5.60 -6.79
CA GLU A 92 13.32 -5.97 -8.20
C GLU A 92 14.59 -5.37 -8.82
N SER A 93 14.82 -4.07 -8.59
CA SER A 93 15.97 -3.35 -9.16
C SER A 93 17.31 -3.89 -8.66
N LEU A 94 17.35 -4.37 -7.41
CA LEU A 94 18.53 -5.03 -6.83
C LEU A 94 18.58 -6.54 -7.11
N SER A 95 17.54 -7.12 -7.73
CA SER A 95 17.40 -8.56 -7.96
C SER A 95 17.49 -9.40 -6.68
N VAL A 96 16.89 -8.92 -5.58
CA VAL A 96 17.03 -9.52 -4.25
C VAL A 96 15.84 -10.36 -3.78
N ILE A 97 14.75 -10.42 -4.54
CA ILE A 97 13.54 -11.17 -4.16
C ILE A 97 13.88 -12.67 -4.08
N SER A 98 14.09 -13.16 -2.86
CA SER A 98 14.48 -14.53 -2.56
C SER A 98 14.09 -14.91 -1.14
N LYS A 99 13.85 -16.20 -0.90
CA LYS A 99 13.46 -16.74 0.41
C LYS A 99 14.65 -16.91 1.35
N GLU A 100 15.84 -17.19 0.84
CA GLU A 100 17.00 -17.55 1.65
C GLU A 100 17.49 -16.36 2.49
N GLY A 101 17.44 -16.50 3.81
CA GLY A 101 17.83 -15.42 4.73
C GLY A 101 16.80 -14.28 4.89
N PHE A 102 15.63 -14.38 4.24
CA PHE A 102 14.55 -13.39 4.31
C PHE A 102 14.16 -13.02 5.73
N ASP A 103 13.78 -14.01 6.54
CA ASP A 103 13.34 -13.81 7.91
C ASP A 103 14.38 -13.07 8.77
N LYS A 104 15.67 -13.33 8.54
CA LYS A 104 16.75 -12.68 9.28
C LYS A 104 16.83 -11.19 8.94
N GLY A 105 16.76 -10.84 7.66
CA GLY A 105 16.74 -9.45 7.22
C GLY A 105 15.50 -8.72 7.72
N LEU A 106 14.34 -9.38 7.62
CA LEU A 106 13.06 -8.89 8.11
C LEU A 106 13.12 -8.53 9.59
N ASP A 107 13.53 -9.46 10.44
CA ASP A 107 13.57 -9.25 11.89
C ASP A 107 14.55 -8.13 12.29
N ILE A 108 15.68 -8.00 11.58
CA ILE A 108 16.68 -6.96 11.82
C ILE A 108 16.08 -5.58 11.62
N THR A 109 15.55 -5.28 10.42
CA THR A 109 15.07 -3.92 10.12
C THR A 109 13.70 -3.63 10.68
N LEU A 110 12.89 -4.66 10.97
CA LEU A 110 11.65 -4.47 11.70
C LEU A 110 11.91 -3.90 13.11
N SER A 111 12.96 -4.39 13.77
CA SER A 111 13.39 -3.93 15.09
C SER A 111 14.24 -2.67 15.03
N ARG A 112 15.05 -2.54 13.97
CA ARG A 112 16.10 -1.53 13.80
C ARG A 112 16.13 -1.01 12.36
N PRO A 113 15.15 -0.20 11.94
CA PRO A 113 15.03 0.24 10.55
C PRO A 113 16.25 1.03 10.07
N GLU A 114 17.03 1.65 10.98
CA GLU A 114 18.27 2.34 10.65
C GLU A 114 19.38 1.42 10.09
N LYS A 115 19.24 0.09 10.24
CA LYS A 115 20.17 -0.90 9.68
C LYS A 115 19.94 -1.20 8.20
N LEU A 116 18.89 -0.67 7.59
CA LEU A 116 18.51 -0.99 6.21
C LEU A 116 19.68 -0.87 5.21
N ALA A 117 20.44 0.24 5.25
CA ALA A 117 21.55 0.45 4.32
C ALA A 117 22.67 -0.60 4.48
N THR A 118 22.94 -1.06 5.71
CA THR A 118 23.91 -2.14 5.97
C THR A 118 23.42 -3.48 5.47
N GLU A 119 22.13 -3.77 5.62
CA GLU A 119 21.53 -5.00 5.10
C GLU A 119 21.53 -5.02 3.57
N LEU A 120 21.17 -3.90 2.92
CA LEU A 120 21.18 -3.75 1.46
C LEU A 120 22.57 -3.90 0.84
N ALA A 121 23.63 -3.57 1.57
CA ALA A 121 25.00 -3.77 1.11
C ALA A 121 25.37 -5.26 0.91
N GLN A 122 24.52 -6.20 1.35
CA GLN A 122 24.68 -7.63 1.14
C GLN A 122 23.82 -8.19 0.00
N ALA A 123 23.23 -7.33 -0.84
CA ALA A 123 22.34 -7.75 -1.93
C ALA A 123 22.94 -8.79 -2.89
N ASP A 124 24.24 -8.71 -3.15
CA ASP A 124 24.99 -9.60 -4.04
C ASP A 124 25.36 -10.96 -3.43
N VAL A 125 25.51 -11.03 -2.10
CA VAL A 125 25.93 -12.24 -1.37
C VAL A 125 24.80 -12.92 -0.59
N ALA A 126 23.78 -12.15 -0.19
CA ALA A 126 22.66 -12.60 0.63
C ALA A 126 21.36 -11.90 0.18
N PRO A 127 20.91 -12.11 -1.07
CA PRO A 127 19.78 -11.38 -1.66
C PRO A 127 18.51 -11.46 -0.80
N GLY A 128 18.12 -12.65 -0.33
CA GLY A 128 16.90 -12.77 0.48
C GLY A 128 16.98 -11.98 1.79
N ARG A 129 18.17 -11.84 2.39
CA ARG A 129 18.38 -10.96 3.56
C ARG A 129 18.10 -9.50 3.22
N SER A 130 18.55 -9.01 2.06
CA SER A 130 18.23 -7.65 1.58
C SER A 130 16.74 -7.46 1.28
N TRP A 131 16.08 -8.49 0.72
CA TRP A 131 14.63 -8.46 0.50
C TRP A 131 13.85 -8.38 1.83
N GLY A 132 14.21 -9.23 2.79
CA GLY A 132 13.65 -9.17 4.14
C GLY A 132 13.87 -7.82 4.79
N ALA A 133 15.07 -7.26 4.67
CA ALA A 133 15.42 -5.97 5.24
C ALA A 133 14.57 -4.81 4.67
N LEU A 134 14.32 -4.79 3.36
CA LEU A 134 13.42 -3.82 2.74
C LEU A 134 12.01 -3.91 3.34
N MET A 135 11.45 -5.12 3.39
CA MET A 135 10.10 -5.33 3.93
C MET A 135 10.01 -5.01 5.43
N GLY A 136 11.04 -5.36 6.21
CA GLY A 136 11.06 -5.10 7.64
C GLY A 136 11.09 -3.61 7.95
N ALA A 137 11.84 -2.82 7.17
CA ALA A 137 11.87 -1.37 7.32
C ALA A 137 10.50 -0.75 6.97
N GLU A 138 9.85 -1.22 5.90
CA GLU A 138 8.50 -0.79 5.56
C GLU A 138 7.49 -1.13 6.66
N LEU A 139 7.45 -2.39 7.13
CA LEU A 139 6.56 -2.80 8.21
C LEU A 139 6.82 -2.02 9.51
N ALA A 140 8.08 -1.70 9.81
CA ALA A 140 8.41 -0.87 10.96
C ALA A 140 7.84 0.54 10.83
N ALA A 141 7.95 1.15 9.65
CA ALA A 141 7.45 2.48 9.37
C ALA A 141 5.91 2.55 9.38
N THR A 142 5.23 1.48 8.97
CA THR A 142 3.75 1.42 8.92
C THR A 142 3.12 0.82 10.17
N ARG A 143 3.91 0.44 11.17
CA ARG A 143 3.44 -0.13 12.45
C ARG A 143 2.31 0.68 13.12
N PRO A 144 2.34 2.03 13.13
CA PRO A 144 1.23 2.81 13.70
C PRO A 144 -0.12 2.60 13.00
N TYR A 145 -0.13 2.11 11.75
CA TYR A 145 -1.36 1.77 11.05
C TYR A 145 -1.84 0.37 11.43
N TRP A 146 -1.01 -0.66 11.28
CA TRP A 146 -1.49 -2.04 11.27
C TRP A 146 -1.50 -2.72 12.65
N LEU A 147 -0.76 -2.21 13.65
CA LEU A 147 -0.70 -2.87 14.95
C LEU A 147 -2.04 -2.76 15.68
N GLY A 148 -2.63 -3.92 15.99
CA GLY A 148 -3.95 -3.99 16.64
C GLY A 148 -5.13 -3.67 15.72
N GLN A 149 -4.90 -3.54 14.41
CA GLN A 149 -5.93 -3.32 13.39
C GLN A 149 -6.06 -4.55 12.48
N GLU A 150 -7.22 -4.70 11.86
CA GLU A 150 -7.38 -5.65 10.76
C GLU A 150 -6.71 -5.08 9.49
N VAL A 151 -5.93 -5.92 8.82
CA VAL A 151 -5.25 -5.60 7.56
C VAL A 151 -5.90 -6.37 6.43
N VAL A 152 -6.44 -5.67 5.44
CA VAL A 152 -6.87 -6.24 4.16
C VAL A 152 -5.73 -6.08 3.16
N LEU A 153 -5.06 -7.19 2.84
CA LEU A 153 -4.03 -7.24 1.82
C LEU A 153 -4.65 -7.55 0.45
N ILE A 154 -4.33 -6.70 -0.52
CA ILE A 154 -4.67 -6.88 -1.93
C ILE A 154 -3.37 -6.87 -2.72
N GLY A 155 -3.15 -7.92 -3.50
CA GLY A 155 -1.95 -8.10 -4.29
C GLY A 155 -1.88 -9.54 -4.77
N GLU A 156 -1.09 -9.75 -5.81
CA GLU A 156 -0.91 -11.05 -6.46
C GLU A 156 0.59 -11.33 -6.61
N GLY A 157 0.94 -12.59 -6.87
CA GLY A 157 2.32 -12.99 -7.08
C GLY A 157 3.13 -13.23 -5.81
N THR A 158 4.42 -13.49 -6.01
CA THR A 158 5.37 -13.91 -4.97
C THR A 158 5.54 -12.84 -3.90
N GLU A 159 5.55 -11.57 -4.29
CA GLU A 159 5.72 -10.42 -3.41
C GLU A 159 4.58 -10.35 -2.40
N ALA A 160 3.33 -10.48 -2.87
CA ALA A 160 2.14 -10.49 -2.03
C ALA A 160 2.16 -11.66 -1.02
N GLU A 161 2.70 -12.82 -1.40
CA GLU A 161 2.92 -13.94 -0.47
C GLU A 161 3.92 -13.62 0.63
N PHE A 162 5.03 -12.92 0.31
CA PHE A 162 5.99 -12.46 1.31
C PHE A 162 5.37 -11.44 2.26
N TYR A 163 4.63 -10.46 1.75
CA TYR A 163 3.90 -9.50 2.60
C TYR A 163 2.92 -10.22 3.53
N ALA A 164 2.13 -11.16 3.00
CA ALA A 164 1.19 -11.92 3.81
C ALA A 164 1.88 -12.71 4.95
N GLN A 165 2.98 -13.39 4.63
CA GLN A 165 3.77 -14.13 5.63
C GLN A 165 4.39 -13.21 6.67
N ALA A 166 4.99 -12.09 6.25
CA ALA A 166 5.65 -11.15 7.14
C ALA A 166 4.66 -10.47 8.10
N ILE A 167 3.48 -10.06 7.61
CA ILE A 167 2.41 -9.46 8.42
C ILE A 167 1.85 -10.50 9.42
N ALA A 168 1.55 -11.72 8.95
CA ALA A 168 1.04 -12.78 9.82
C ALA A 168 2.03 -13.17 10.92
N ARG A 169 3.35 -13.17 10.64
CA ARG A 169 4.42 -13.41 11.62
C ARG A 169 4.40 -12.39 12.77
N GLN A 170 3.91 -11.17 12.54
CA GLN A 170 3.77 -10.14 13.57
C GLN A 170 2.47 -10.25 14.38
N GLY A 171 1.66 -11.29 14.14
CA GLY A 171 0.39 -11.51 14.84
C GLY A 171 -0.73 -10.55 14.42
N ALA A 172 -0.58 -9.84 13.30
CA ALA A 172 -1.61 -8.95 12.78
C ALA A 172 -2.79 -9.76 12.21
N MET A 173 -4.01 -9.22 12.34
CA MET A 173 -5.22 -9.81 11.80
C MET A 173 -5.27 -9.59 10.29
N LEU A 174 -4.82 -10.57 9.51
CA LEU A 174 -4.68 -10.45 8.05
C LEU A 174 -5.85 -11.10 7.31
N GLN A 175 -6.52 -10.34 6.46
CA GLN A 175 -7.43 -10.83 5.43
C GLN A 175 -6.82 -10.62 4.05
N ARG A 176 -6.98 -11.59 3.16
CA ARG A 176 -6.53 -11.47 1.76
C ARG A 176 -7.75 -11.27 0.87
N ALA A 177 -7.62 -10.37 -0.11
CA ALA A 177 -8.63 -10.17 -1.13
C ALA A 177 -7.99 -10.21 -2.52
N ARG A 178 -8.66 -10.87 -3.46
CA ARG A 178 -8.20 -10.96 -4.86
C ARG A 178 -8.43 -9.62 -5.56
N SER A 179 -7.42 -9.14 -6.28
CA SER A 179 -7.47 -7.83 -6.91
C SER A 179 -8.62 -7.72 -7.91
N SER A 180 -8.86 -8.75 -8.72
CA SER A 180 -9.97 -8.79 -9.69
C SER A 180 -11.34 -8.58 -9.05
N ASP A 181 -11.62 -9.31 -7.96
CA ASP A 181 -12.91 -9.25 -7.25
C ASP A 181 -13.12 -7.84 -6.66
N VAL A 182 -12.07 -7.28 -6.03
CA VAL A 182 -12.13 -5.95 -5.39
C VAL A 182 -12.30 -4.84 -6.42
N VAL A 183 -11.61 -4.91 -7.56
CA VAL A 183 -11.75 -3.90 -8.64
C VAL A 183 -13.19 -3.82 -9.12
N THR A 184 -13.83 -4.95 -9.41
CA THR A 184 -15.21 -4.98 -9.90
C THR A 184 -16.18 -4.37 -8.88
N VAL A 185 -16.05 -4.73 -7.59
CA VAL A 185 -16.87 -4.16 -6.52
C VAL A 185 -16.64 -2.65 -6.40
N GLY A 186 -15.39 -2.19 -6.46
CA GLY A 186 -15.05 -0.77 -6.35
C GLY A 186 -15.60 0.07 -7.49
N GLN A 187 -15.51 -0.43 -8.73
CA GLN A 187 -16.07 0.23 -9.91
C GLN A 187 -17.59 0.38 -9.79
N HIS A 188 -18.29 -0.70 -9.42
CA HIS A 188 -19.74 -0.66 -9.24
C HIS A 188 -20.16 0.34 -8.16
N ALA A 189 -19.46 0.37 -7.02
CA ALA A 189 -19.76 1.29 -5.93
C ALA A 189 -19.61 2.76 -6.34
N LEU A 190 -18.51 3.10 -7.04
CA LEU A 190 -18.25 4.46 -7.52
C LEU A 190 -19.28 4.93 -8.56
N ILE A 191 -19.67 4.04 -9.49
CA ILE A 191 -20.71 4.33 -10.50
C ILE A 191 -22.07 4.51 -9.85
N ALA A 192 -22.44 3.65 -8.89
CA ALA A 192 -23.72 3.72 -8.20
C ALA A 192 -23.88 5.02 -7.39
N ALA A 193 -22.81 5.48 -6.75
CA ALA A 193 -22.81 6.77 -6.03
C ALA A 193 -23.12 7.96 -6.94
N GLY A 194 -22.72 7.89 -8.22
CA GLY A 194 -23.04 8.93 -9.22
C GLY A 194 -24.52 8.99 -9.58
N LYS A 195 -25.23 7.85 -9.57
CA LYS A 195 -26.66 7.78 -9.95
C LYS A 195 -27.60 8.28 -8.86
N GLN A 196 -27.19 8.27 -7.59
CA GLN A 196 -28.02 8.69 -6.46
C GLN A 196 -28.15 10.23 -6.29
N LYS A 197 -27.35 11.02 -7.04
CA LYS A 197 -27.37 12.49 -7.00
C LYS A 197 -28.07 13.13 -8.21
N SER A 198 -28.56 12.34 -9.17
CA SER A 198 -29.29 12.81 -10.34
C SER A 198 -30.77 12.54 -10.22
#